data_AF-A0A379AN05-F1
#
_entry.id   AF-A0A379AN05-F1
#
_cell.length_a   1.000
_cell.length_b   1.000
_cell.length_c   1.000
_cell.angle_alpha   90.00
_cell.angle_beta   90.00
_cell.angle_gamma   90.00
#
_symmetry.space_group_name_H-M   'P 1'
#
loop_
_entity.id
_entity.type
_entity.pdbx_description
1 polymer ?
#
loop_
_entity_poly.entity_id
_entity_poly.type
_entity_poly.pdbx_seq_one_letter_code
_entity_poly.pdbx_strand_id
1 'polypeptide(L)'
;MVTRLCGTSQESFIAVCRQLASTCVPNRTATILYALGWTHHTNGSQIIRTAAMIQLLLGNIGMPGGGINALRGHSNVQGYTDLGLLAQSLPGYLPLPSEKMTTLATYLQQATPVAALPDQVNYWQNTDKFFVSLMKSFYGDKATAENQWGYDWLPKWDKSLRTAWRRRR
;
A
#
# COMPACT_ATOMS: atom_id res chain seq x y z
N MET A 1 -13.77 -3.36 28.99
CA MET A 1 -13.23 -4.25 27.92
C MET A 1 -11.76 -3.95 27.61
N VAL A 2 -11.39 -2.70 27.29
CA VAL A 2 -10.00 -2.32 26.92
C VAL A 2 -8.97 -2.66 28.01
N THR A 3 -9.15 -2.19 29.24
CA THR A 3 -8.24 -2.47 30.37
C THR A 3 -8.00 -3.97 30.58
N ARG A 4 -9.06 -4.79 30.44
CA ARG A 4 -8.98 -6.25 30.59
C ARG A 4 -8.09 -6.91 29.53
N LEU A 5 -8.08 -6.41 28.31
CA LEU A 5 -7.35 -7.01 27.18
C LEU A 5 -5.94 -6.43 27.02
N CYS A 6 -5.78 -5.12 27.25
CA CYS A 6 -4.53 -4.41 26.97
C CYS A 6 -3.65 -4.22 28.22
N GLY A 7 -4.19 -4.42 29.44
CA GLY A 7 -3.47 -4.17 30.69
C GLY A 7 -3.28 -2.69 31.05
N THR A 8 -3.64 -1.76 30.16
CA THR A 8 -3.58 -0.31 30.44
C THR A 8 -4.64 0.11 31.46
N SER A 9 -4.24 0.85 32.50
CA SER A 9 -5.17 1.42 33.47
C SER A 9 -6.21 2.31 32.79
N GLN A 10 -7.42 2.36 33.34
CA GLN A 10 -8.51 3.16 32.78
C GLN A 10 -8.15 4.66 32.75
N GLU A 11 -7.45 5.13 33.79
CA GLU A 11 -6.99 6.51 33.88
C GLU A 11 -6.04 6.87 32.73
N SER A 12 -4.98 6.07 32.51
CA SER A 12 -4.01 6.31 31.43
C SER A 12 -4.68 6.24 30.06
N PHE A 13 -5.59 5.28 29.86
CA PHE A 13 -6.35 5.18 28.62
C PHE A 13 -7.19 6.45 28.34
N ILE A 14 -7.94 6.92 29.35
CA ILE A 14 -8.75 8.14 29.22
C ILE A 14 -7.87 9.37 28.98
N ALA A 15 -6.71 9.47 29.63
CA ALA A 15 -5.78 10.57 29.42
C ALA A 15 -5.31 10.65 27.95
N VAL A 16 -4.92 9.51 27.36
CA VAL A 16 -4.52 9.44 25.94
C VAL A 16 -5.70 9.78 25.03
N CYS A 17 -6.88 9.24 25.28
CA CYS A 17 -8.09 9.54 24.50
C CYS A 17 -8.42 11.04 24.52
N ARG A 18 -8.35 11.69 25.68
CA ARG A 18 -8.59 13.15 25.80
C ARG A 18 -7.58 13.97 25.01
N GLN A 19 -6.30 13.60 25.07
CA GLN A 19 -5.27 14.31 24.32
C GLN A 19 -5.46 14.16 22.81
N LEU A 20 -5.70 12.95 22.31
CA LEU A 20 -5.98 12.74 20.89
C LEU A 20 -7.26 13.46 20.45
N ALA A 21 -8.33 13.34 21.22
CA ALA A 21 -9.61 13.99 20.92
C ALA A 21 -9.49 15.51 20.88
N SER A 22 -8.61 16.12 21.68
CA SER A 22 -8.39 17.57 21.64
C SER A 22 -7.82 18.09 20.30
N THR A 23 -7.44 17.19 19.38
CA THR A 23 -6.97 17.51 18.03
C THR A 23 -8.05 17.38 16.96
N CYS A 24 -9.32 17.18 17.34
CA CYS A 24 -10.45 17.20 16.39
C CYS A 24 -10.85 18.63 15.94
N VAL A 25 -9.95 19.60 16.08
CA VAL A 25 -10.17 21.02 15.76
C VAL A 25 -9.19 21.48 14.69
N PRO A 26 -9.55 22.43 13.80
CA PRO A 26 -8.73 22.76 12.63
C PRO A 26 -7.33 23.31 12.93
N ASN A 27 -7.12 23.89 14.11
CA ASN A 27 -5.87 24.56 14.49
C ASN A 27 -4.96 23.73 15.39
N ARG A 28 -5.25 22.44 15.59
CA ARG A 28 -4.44 21.57 16.42
C ARG A 28 -4.39 20.17 15.84
N THR A 29 -3.18 19.67 15.59
CA THR A 29 -2.97 18.37 14.96
C THR A 29 -2.32 17.38 15.92
N ALA A 30 -2.64 16.09 15.74
CA ALA A 30 -1.85 15.00 16.28
C ALA A 30 -1.16 14.24 15.15
N THR A 31 0.01 13.68 15.42
CA THR A 31 0.72 12.79 14.52
C THR A 31 0.99 11.44 15.18
N ILE A 32 0.84 10.36 14.42
CA ILE A 32 1.12 9.00 14.90
C ILE A 32 2.43 8.53 14.27
N LEU A 33 3.44 8.27 15.12
CA LEU A 33 4.72 7.71 14.71
C LEU A 33 4.74 6.22 15.05
N TYR A 34 5.00 5.36 14.07
CA TYR A 34 5.08 3.92 14.29
C TYR A 34 6.08 3.24 13.36
N ALA A 35 6.53 2.04 13.74
CA ALA A 35 7.39 1.16 12.95
C ALA A 35 7.03 -0.31 13.23
N LEU A 36 8.02 -1.14 13.59
CA LEU A 36 7.89 -2.60 13.73
C LEU A 36 6.91 -3.05 14.82
N GLY A 37 6.74 -2.25 15.88
CA GLY A 37 5.87 -2.58 17.01
C GLY A 37 4.41 -2.85 16.62
N TRP A 38 3.96 -2.33 15.48
CA TRP A 38 2.61 -2.53 14.96
C TRP A 38 2.55 -3.40 13.71
N THR A 39 3.63 -3.52 12.94
CA THR A 39 3.62 -4.24 11.66
C THR A 39 3.84 -5.74 11.79
N HIS A 40 4.60 -6.20 12.79
CA HIS A 40 5.01 -7.61 12.94
C HIS A 40 4.00 -8.45 13.76
N HIS A 41 2.72 -8.27 13.47
CA HIS A 41 1.63 -9.07 14.04
C HIS A 41 0.81 -9.72 12.93
N THR A 42 0.12 -10.83 13.23
CA THR A 42 -0.79 -11.48 12.27
C THR A 42 -1.91 -10.54 11.81
N ASN A 43 -2.24 -9.54 12.62
CA ASN A 43 -3.22 -8.49 12.36
C ASN A 43 -2.58 -7.09 12.19
N GLY A 44 -1.27 -6.99 11.89
CA GLY A 44 -0.56 -5.71 11.85
C GLY A 44 -1.16 -4.68 10.88
N SER A 45 -1.68 -5.13 9.74
CA SER A 45 -2.41 -4.27 8.80
C SER A 45 -3.69 -3.66 9.40
N GLN A 46 -4.37 -4.38 10.30
CA GLN A 46 -5.57 -3.88 10.97
C GLN A 46 -5.24 -2.86 12.06
N ILE A 47 -4.12 -3.03 12.75
CA ILE A 47 -3.61 -2.04 13.72
C ILE A 47 -3.37 -0.70 13.01
N ILE A 48 -2.66 -0.73 11.88
CA ILE A 48 -2.36 0.46 11.08
C ILE A 48 -3.63 1.09 10.50
N ARG A 49 -4.58 0.28 10.00
CA ARG A 49 -5.89 0.77 9.56
C ARG A 49 -6.64 1.48 10.66
N THR A 50 -6.60 0.97 11.89
CA THR A 50 -7.27 1.60 13.04
C THR A 50 -6.67 2.98 13.33
N ALA A 51 -5.34 3.10 13.30
CA ALA A 51 -4.66 4.40 13.44
C ALA A 51 -5.04 5.37 12.30
N ALA A 52 -5.14 4.88 11.07
CA ALA A 52 -5.56 5.70 9.94
C ALA A 52 -7.00 6.20 10.05
N MET A 53 -7.92 5.34 10.51
CA MET A 53 -9.30 5.73 10.78
C MET A 53 -9.38 6.82 11.84
N ILE A 54 -8.59 6.72 12.92
CA ILE A 54 -8.53 7.76 13.97
C ILE A 54 -8.04 9.08 13.37
N GLN A 55 -6.94 9.08 12.60
CA GLN A 55 -6.41 10.31 12.01
C GLN A 55 -7.36 10.95 10.99
N LEU A 56 -8.13 10.15 10.24
CA LEU A 56 -9.19 10.64 9.36
C LEU A 56 -10.34 11.27 10.16
N LEU A 57 -10.82 10.61 11.22
CA LEU A 57 -11.89 11.13 12.08
C LEU A 57 -11.50 12.44 12.80
N LEU A 58 -10.23 12.59 13.15
CA LEU A 58 -9.70 13.81 13.77
C LEU A 58 -9.38 14.92 12.75
N GLY A 59 -9.42 14.64 11.44
CA GLY A 59 -9.06 15.62 10.41
C GLY A 59 -7.56 15.91 10.31
N ASN A 60 -6.71 15.00 10.79
CA ASN A 60 -5.26 15.20 10.87
C ASN A 60 -4.51 14.81 9.58
N ILE A 61 -5.15 14.16 8.60
CA ILE A 61 -4.53 13.74 7.34
C ILE A 61 -4.38 14.94 6.40
N GLY A 62 -3.17 15.16 5.88
CA GLY A 62 -2.86 16.28 4.97
C GLY A 62 -2.46 17.58 5.67
N MET A 63 -2.46 17.60 7.01
CA MET A 63 -2.14 18.80 7.80
C MET A 63 -0.65 18.83 8.24
N PRO A 64 0.00 20.01 8.28
CA PRO A 64 1.32 20.16 8.90
C PRO A 64 1.30 19.73 10.37
N GLY A 65 2.27 18.92 10.79
CA GLY A 65 2.31 18.34 12.14
C GLY A 65 1.27 17.25 12.41
N GLY A 66 0.49 16.86 11.40
CA GLY A 66 -0.50 15.79 11.46
C GLY A 66 0.00 14.47 10.86
N GLY A 67 -0.94 13.71 10.28
CA GLY A 67 -0.63 12.55 9.45
C GLY A 67 -0.25 11.27 10.18
N ILE A 68 0.16 10.28 9.40
CA ILE A 68 0.66 9.00 9.86
C ILE A 68 2.10 8.86 9.40
N ASN A 69 3.02 8.96 10.36
CA ASN A 69 4.44 8.88 10.11
C ASN A 69 4.90 7.43 10.30
N ALA A 70 4.73 6.64 9.23
CA ALA A 70 5.18 5.27 9.17
C ALA A 70 6.70 5.23 8.96
N LEU A 71 7.46 5.21 10.06
CA LEU A 71 8.91 5.32 10.05
C LEU A 71 9.55 4.12 9.36
N ARG A 72 10.45 4.41 8.42
CA ARG A 72 11.17 3.38 7.64
C ARG A 72 12.44 2.96 8.36
N GLY A 73 12.82 1.70 8.16
CA GLY A 73 13.97 1.08 8.82
C GLY A 73 15.29 1.32 8.08
N HIS A 74 15.60 0.49 7.09
CA HIS A 74 16.82 0.65 6.29
C HIS A 74 16.78 1.95 5.48
N SER A 75 17.96 2.56 5.28
CA SER A 75 18.14 3.84 4.60
C SER A 75 17.43 3.94 3.24
N ASN A 76 17.43 2.85 2.46
CA ASN A 76 16.81 2.79 1.13
C ASN A 76 15.69 1.75 1.00
N VAL A 77 15.05 1.35 2.11
CA VAL A 77 13.93 0.38 2.03
C VAL A 77 12.76 0.92 1.19
N GLN A 78 12.59 2.25 1.20
CA GLN A 78 11.60 2.92 0.38
C GLN A 78 11.95 2.75 -1.11
N GLY A 79 13.18 3.07 -1.51
CA GLY A 79 13.62 2.91 -2.90
C GLY A 79 13.56 1.46 -3.39
N TYR A 80 13.89 0.47 -2.56
CA TYR A 80 13.73 -0.94 -2.95
C TYR A 80 12.26 -1.33 -3.18
N THR A 81 11.35 -0.77 -2.39
CA THR A 81 9.91 -0.96 -2.55
C THR A 81 9.42 -0.25 -3.81
N ASP A 82 9.88 0.96 -4.08
CA ASP A 82 9.54 1.75 -5.28
C ASP A 82 10.05 1.06 -6.57
N LEU A 83 11.22 0.43 -6.52
CA LEU A 83 11.79 -0.39 -7.61
C LEU A 83 11.12 -1.78 -7.72
N GLY A 84 10.17 -2.12 -6.85
CA GLY A 84 9.42 -3.36 -6.94
C GLY A 84 10.24 -4.61 -6.61
N LEU A 85 11.24 -4.53 -5.73
CA LEU A 85 12.00 -5.71 -5.27
C LEU A 85 11.20 -6.56 -4.25
N LEU A 86 9.94 -6.80 -4.58
CA LEU A 86 8.99 -7.66 -3.88
C LEU A 86 8.48 -8.70 -4.87
N ALA A 87 8.18 -9.90 -4.39
CA ALA A 87 7.93 -11.07 -5.25
C ALA A 87 6.80 -10.91 -6.30
N GLN A 88 5.88 -9.96 -6.10
CA GLN A 88 4.71 -9.75 -6.95
C GLN A 88 4.62 -8.32 -7.49
N SER A 89 5.73 -7.59 -7.46
CA SER A 89 5.78 -6.18 -7.83
C SER A 89 6.71 -5.95 -9.02
N LEU A 90 6.36 -4.95 -9.80
CA LEU A 90 7.20 -4.28 -10.79
C LEU A 90 7.52 -2.86 -10.28
N PRO A 91 8.54 -2.19 -10.85
CA PRO A 91 8.84 -0.80 -10.52
C PRO A 91 7.60 0.10 -10.64
N GLY A 92 7.50 1.09 -9.74
CA GLY A 92 6.39 2.04 -9.72
C GLY A 92 5.09 1.47 -9.16
N TYR A 93 5.16 0.49 -8.25
CA TYR A 93 4.01 -0.16 -7.61
C TYR A 93 3.08 -0.92 -8.57
N LEU A 94 3.52 -1.20 -9.79
CA LEU A 94 2.77 -2.02 -10.73
C LEU A 94 2.72 -3.48 -10.25
N PRO A 95 1.58 -4.18 -10.34
CA PRO A 95 1.53 -5.60 -10.01
C PRO A 95 2.20 -6.42 -11.11
N LEU A 96 2.98 -7.42 -10.72
CA LEU A 96 3.43 -8.46 -11.65
C LEU A 96 2.22 -9.29 -12.11
N PRO A 97 2.09 -9.66 -13.38
CA PRO A 97 0.95 -10.44 -13.86
C PRO A 97 0.89 -11.83 -13.22
N SER A 98 -0.32 -12.31 -12.95
CA SER A 98 -0.54 -13.70 -12.56
C SER A 98 -0.67 -14.60 -13.79
N GLU A 99 -0.47 -15.91 -13.63
CA GLU A 99 -0.64 -16.90 -14.72
C GLU A 99 -2.03 -16.87 -15.37
N LYS A 100 -3.05 -16.40 -14.64
CA LYS A 100 -4.43 -16.28 -15.11
C LYS A 100 -4.65 -15.10 -16.06
N MET A 101 -3.76 -14.11 -16.03
CA MET A 101 -3.80 -12.94 -16.91
C MET A 101 -3.05 -13.32 -18.19
N THR A 102 -3.70 -14.09 -19.05
CA THR A 102 -3.06 -14.67 -20.25
C THR A 102 -2.74 -13.65 -21.33
N THR A 103 -3.36 -12.46 -21.30
CA THR A 103 -3.14 -11.39 -22.28
C THR A 103 -2.91 -10.06 -21.58
N LEU A 104 -2.23 -9.13 -22.27
CA LEU A 104 -2.05 -7.77 -21.78
C LEU A 104 -3.39 -7.05 -21.51
N ALA A 105 -4.40 -7.28 -22.34
CA ALA A 105 -5.72 -6.68 -22.16
C ALA A 105 -6.37 -7.10 -20.82
N THR A 106 -6.33 -8.40 -20.50
CA THR A 106 -6.85 -8.92 -19.23
C THR A 106 -6.06 -8.39 -18.03
N TYR A 107 -4.74 -8.27 -18.16
CA TYR A 107 -3.90 -7.65 -17.13
C TYR A 107 -4.29 -6.20 -16.89
N LEU A 108 -4.35 -5.37 -17.94
CA LEU A 108 -4.67 -3.96 -17.81
C LEU A 108 -6.08 -3.76 -17.26
N GLN A 109 -7.05 -4.57 -17.67
CA GLN A 109 -8.42 -4.50 -17.14
C GLN A 109 -8.47 -4.77 -15.63
N GLN A 110 -7.67 -5.72 -15.13
CA GLN A 110 -7.66 -6.07 -13.70
C GLN A 110 -6.77 -5.15 -12.86
N ALA A 111 -5.69 -4.63 -13.44
CA ALA A 111 -4.75 -3.75 -12.77
C ALA A 111 -5.23 -2.29 -12.73
N THR A 112 -6.06 -1.87 -13.70
CA THR A 112 -6.55 -0.50 -13.81
C THR A 112 -7.86 -0.33 -13.05
N PRO A 113 -7.90 0.43 -11.95
CA PRO A 113 -9.13 0.67 -11.22
C PRO A 113 -10.07 1.59 -11.99
N VAL A 114 -11.36 1.31 -11.88
CA VAL A 114 -12.43 2.18 -12.38
C VAL A 114 -12.89 3.10 -11.25
N ALA A 115 -13.14 4.37 -11.56
CA ALA A 115 -13.67 5.33 -10.60
C ALA A 115 -15.03 4.85 -10.06
N ALA A 116 -15.15 4.75 -8.74
CA ALA A 116 -16.39 4.32 -8.09
C ALA A 116 -17.43 5.45 -7.95
N LEU A 117 -17.00 6.71 -8.08
CA LEU A 117 -17.82 7.92 -7.97
C LEU A 117 -17.49 8.86 -9.14
N PRO A 118 -18.43 9.74 -9.54
CA PRO A 118 -18.14 10.80 -10.51
C PRO A 118 -17.12 11.82 -9.95
N ASP A 119 -16.51 12.58 -10.86
CA ASP A 119 -15.58 13.68 -10.58
C ASP A 119 -14.35 13.31 -9.73
N GLN A 120 -13.94 12.04 -9.79
CA GLN A 120 -12.72 11.56 -9.13
C GLN A 120 -11.54 11.60 -10.09
N VAL A 121 -10.38 12.06 -9.59
CA VAL A 121 -9.13 12.09 -10.37
C VAL A 121 -8.74 10.68 -10.86
N ASN A 122 -8.96 9.65 -10.02
CA ASN A 122 -8.61 8.25 -10.28
C ASN A 122 -7.29 8.09 -11.05
N TYR A 123 -6.18 8.55 -10.48
CA TYR A 123 -4.93 8.71 -11.23
C TYR A 123 -4.39 7.38 -11.80
N TRP A 124 -4.70 6.26 -11.15
CA TRP A 124 -4.36 4.92 -11.60
C TRP A 124 -5.08 4.49 -12.90
N GLN A 125 -6.04 5.25 -13.41
CA GLN A 125 -6.58 5.04 -14.76
C GLN A 125 -5.51 5.09 -15.87
N ASN A 126 -4.33 5.67 -15.59
CA ASN A 126 -3.18 5.77 -16.49
C ASN A 126 -2.22 4.55 -16.42
N THR A 127 -2.67 3.41 -15.86
CA THR A 127 -1.83 2.21 -15.64
C THR A 127 -1.21 1.69 -16.94
N ASP A 128 -1.95 1.77 -18.06
CA ASP A 128 -1.48 1.41 -19.40
C ASP A 128 -0.24 2.20 -19.82
N LYS A 129 -0.24 3.53 -19.62
CA LYS A 129 0.88 4.42 -19.94
C LYS A 129 2.11 4.05 -19.13
N PHE A 130 1.93 3.78 -17.85
CA PHE A 130 3.04 3.39 -16.96
C PHE A 130 3.61 2.02 -17.36
N PHE A 131 2.74 1.04 -17.63
CA PHE A 131 3.16 -0.30 -18.02
C PHE A 131 3.93 -0.30 -19.35
N VAL A 132 3.39 0.35 -20.39
CA VAL A 132 4.06 0.42 -21.71
C VAL A 132 5.39 1.15 -21.60
N SER A 133 5.45 2.25 -20.85
CA SER A 133 6.71 2.99 -20.63
C SER A 133 7.75 2.12 -19.91
N LEU A 134 7.34 1.34 -18.92
CA LEU A 134 8.21 0.39 -18.24
C LEU A 134 8.73 -0.69 -19.20
N MET A 135 7.85 -1.28 -20.02
CA MET A 135 8.25 -2.30 -20.99
C MET A 135 9.21 -1.76 -22.04
N LYS A 136 9.00 -0.51 -22.49
CA LYS A 136 9.96 0.19 -23.34
C LYS A 136 11.30 0.42 -22.64
N SER A 137 11.30 0.72 -21.35
CA SER A 137 12.54 0.82 -20.58
C SER A 137 13.27 -0.52 -20.45
N PHE A 138 12.56 -1.65 -20.36
CA PHE A 138 13.18 -2.97 -20.23
C PHE A 138 13.68 -3.55 -21.55
N TYR A 139 12.89 -3.40 -22.62
CA TYR A 139 13.11 -4.12 -23.87
C TYR A 139 13.38 -3.21 -25.07
N GLY A 140 13.32 -1.88 -24.89
CA GLY A 140 13.64 -0.90 -25.94
C GLY A 140 12.80 -1.09 -27.20
N ASP A 141 13.48 -1.22 -28.33
CA ASP A 141 12.87 -1.42 -29.65
C ASP A 141 12.16 -2.77 -29.78
N LYS A 142 12.43 -3.74 -28.88
CA LYS A 142 11.79 -5.05 -28.90
C LYS A 142 10.40 -5.05 -28.26
N ALA A 143 10.05 -4.05 -27.46
CA ALA A 143 8.68 -3.87 -27.00
C ALA A 143 7.89 -3.09 -28.07
N THR A 144 7.03 -3.79 -28.82
CA THR A 144 6.20 -3.20 -29.88
C THR A 144 4.72 -3.50 -29.65
N ALA A 145 3.82 -2.83 -30.38
CA ALA A 145 2.39 -3.08 -30.20
C ALA A 145 2.00 -4.50 -30.64
N GLU A 146 2.65 -5.03 -31.68
CA GLU A 146 2.36 -6.34 -32.28
C GLU A 146 2.64 -7.50 -31.32
N ASN A 147 3.64 -7.36 -30.44
CA ASN A 147 4.00 -8.36 -29.43
C ASN A 147 3.51 -8.01 -28.02
N GLN A 148 2.51 -7.14 -27.91
CA GLN A 148 1.96 -6.69 -26.62
C GLN A 148 3.03 -6.13 -25.68
N TRP A 149 4.00 -5.40 -26.23
CA TRP A 149 5.11 -4.78 -25.51
C TRP A 149 6.00 -5.79 -24.76
N GLY A 150 6.06 -7.05 -25.20
CA GLY A 150 6.82 -8.09 -24.52
C GLY A 150 6.17 -8.61 -23.24
N TYR A 151 4.85 -8.42 -23.07
CA TYR A 151 4.09 -8.88 -21.90
C TYR A 151 4.36 -10.34 -21.54
N ASP A 152 4.50 -11.21 -22.54
CA ASP A 152 4.74 -12.64 -22.32
C ASP A 152 6.15 -13.01 -21.87
N TRP A 153 7.10 -12.07 -21.93
CA TRP A 153 8.45 -12.26 -21.40
C TRP A 153 8.52 -12.04 -19.88
N LEU A 154 7.52 -11.39 -19.30
CA LEU A 154 7.45 -11.22 -17.85
C LEU A 154 7.13 -12.56 -17.17
N PRO A 155 7.80 -12.89 -16.05
CA PRO A 155 7.42 -14.04 -15.26
C PRO A 155 6.03 -13.82 -14.69
N LYS A 156 5.14 -14.80 -14.90
CA LYS A 156 3.80 -14.78 -14.35
C LYS A 156 3.78 -15.58 -13.05
N TRP A 157 3.31 -14.98 -11.96
CA TRP A 157 3.28 -15.67 -10.66
C TRP A 157 2.07 -16.61 -10.55
N ASP A 158 2.29 -17.77 -9.93
CA ASP A 158 1.26 -18.78 -9.67
C ASP A 158 0.71 -18.67 -8.24
N LYS A 159 -0.35 -19.42 -7.93
CA LYS A 159 -0.83 -19.51 -6.53
C LYS A 159 0.22 -20.09 -5.56
N SER A 160 1.24 -20.83 -6.04
CA SER A 160 2.17 -21.58 -5.19
C SER A 160 3.12 -20.69 -4.41
N LEU A 161 3.50 -19.53 -4.95
CA LEU A 161 4.27 -18.50 -4.23
C LEU A 161 3.55 -18.01 -2.96
N ARG A 162 2.21 -18.04 -2.95
CA ARG A 162 1.39 -17.70 -1.77
C ARG A 162 1.38 -18.80 -0.72
N THR A 163 1.62 -20.06 -1.10
CA THR A 163 1.62 -21.24 -0.22
C THR A 163 3.00 -21.69 0.26
N ALA A 164 4.09 -21.34 -0.45
CA ALA A 164 5.44 -21.71 -0.06
C ALA A 164 5.82 -21.19 1.34
N TRP A 165 5.32 -20.00 1.71
CA TRP A 165 5.47 -19.42 3.05
C TRP A 165 4.52 -20.01 4.10
N ARG A 166 3.41 -20.63 3.70
CA ARG A 166 2.42 -21.20 4.61
C ARG A 166 2.73 -22.65 5.01
N ARG A 167 3.57 -23.35 4.24
CA ARG A 167 4.04 -24.72 4.52
C ARG A 167 5.31 -24.80 5.39
N ARG A 168 5.90 -23.66 5.77
CA ARG A 168 7.06 -23.57 6.68
C ARG A 168 6.69 -23.07 8.08
N ARG A 169 5.42 -23.20 8.49
CA ARG A 169 4.99 -23.04 9.89
C ARG A 169 4.28 -24.30 10.35
#